data_AF-A0AAD1RUF7-F1
#
_entry.id   AF-A0AAD1RUF7-F1
#
_cell.length_a   1.000
_cell.length_b   1.000
_cell.length_c   1.000
_cell.angle_alpha   90.00
_cell.angle_beta   90.00
_cell.angle_gamma   90.00
#
_symmetry.space_group_name_H-M   'P 1'
#
loop_
_entity.id
_entity.type
_entity.pdbx_description
1 polymer ?
#
loop_
_entity_poly.entity_id
_entity_poly.type
_entity_poly.pdbx_seq_one_letter_code
_entity_poly.pdbx_strand_id
1 'polypeptide(L)'
;MGTVQARSLDPLPMSGPDFGSSGDDADLVEVEPQKRQEILENKDIVVQHVNFEGLGRTKDDLVMYEIADVFKAKNLIDVMRKSHEAREKLLRMGVFRQVEVLIDTSEGEDALPNGLDVTFEVKELRRLTGSYNTMVGNNEGSMVLGLKLPNLFGRAEKMTFQFSYGTKETSYGLSFFKPQVGNFERNFSVNLYKVTGQFPWSSLRETDRGISTEISFPIWKTSHTLKWEGVWRELGCLARTASFAIREESGHTLKSSLSHSMVIDSRNSSILPKRGALLKINQELAGYTGGDVSFLKEDFELQLNKQLSWDSVLSTSLWGGMLVPIGDRPSSIADRFYLGGPTSVRGFSMYSIGPQSEGDYLGGEAYWAGGVHLYTPLPFRPGRGGFGDLFRTHFFLNAGNLCNLNYGEGPKAHLRRLAECIRWSYGAGIVLRLGNIARLELNYCIPMGVQSGDRICDGVQFGAGIRFL
;
A
#
# COMPACT_ATOMS: atom_id res chain seq x y z
N MET A 1 -26.16 -24.91 3.62
CA MET A 1 -27.22 -25.83 4.10
C MET A 1 -26.52 -26.94 4.88
N GLY A 2 -26.51 -26.85 6.21
CA GLY A 2 -25.94 -27.87 7.08
C GLY A 2 -27.06 -28.44 7.95
N THR A 3 -27.41 -29.70 7.70
CA THR A 3 -28.42 -30.49 8.42
C THR A 3 -27.82 -31.09 9.69
N VAL A 4 -28.51 -30.88 10.82
CA VAL A 4 -28.19 -31.46 12.13
C VAL A 4 -29.06 -32.71 12.34
N GLN A 5 -28.43 -33.84 12.68
CA GLN A 5 -29.12 -35.09 13.02
C GLN A 5 -29.64 -35.04 14.45
N ALA A 6 -30.94 -35.33 14.64
CA ALA A 6 -31.56 -35.55 15.93
C ALA A 6 -31.57 -37.05 16.26
N ARG A 7 -31.14 -37.43 17.47
CA ARG A 7 -31.25 -38.79 18.00
C ARG A 7 -32.67 -39.01 18.55
N SER A 8 -33.30 -40.10 18.11
CA SER A 8 -34.58 -40.64 18.58
C SER A 8 -34.43 -41.24 19.99
N LEU A 9 -35.38 -40.97 20.87
CA LEU A 9 -35.51 -41.63 22.18
C LEU A 9 -36.41 -42.88 22.05
N ASP A 10 -35.98 -43.97 22.67
CA ASP A 10 -36.72 -45.24 22.75
C ASP A 10 -37.93 -45.16 23.72
N PRO A 11 -38.98 -45.98 23.53
CA PRO A 11 -40.20 -45.93 24.33
C PRO A 11 -40.08 -46.72 25.65
N LEU A 12 -40.72 -46.21 26.71
CA LEU A 12 -40.83 -46.83 28.03
C LEU A 12 -41.87 -47.97 28.07
N PRO A 13 -41.71 -48.95 28.99
CA PRO A 13 -42.57 -50.13 29.07
C PRO A 13 -43.89 -49.87 29.83
N MET A 14 -44.94 -50.63 29.46
CA MET A 14 -46.18 -50.74 30.21
C MET A 14 -46.22 -52.05 31.00
N SER A 15 -46.33 -51.98 32.33
CA SER A 15 -46.99 -53.03 33.15
C SER A 15 -47.25 -52.57 34.59
N GLY A 16 -48.55 -52.43 34.94
CA GLY A 16 -49.23 -52.97 36.13
C GLY A 16 -48.82 -52.54 37.56
N PRO A 17 -49.78 -52.21 38.45
CA PRO A 17 -49.50 -51.86 39.85
C PRO A 17 -49.56 -53.08 40.78
N ASP A 18 -48.65 -53.15 41.75
CA ASP A 18 -48.79 -53.99 42.95
C ASP A 18 -48.76 -53.10 44.21
N PHE A 19 -49.73 -53.36 45.10
CA PHE A 19 -50.00 -52.65 46.35
C PHE A 19 -48.96 -52.98 47.44
N GLY A 20 -48.55 -51.97 48.22
CA GLY A 20 -47.84 -52.23 49.48
C GLY A 20 -47.27 -51.01 50.22
N SER A 21 -48.06 -50.48 51.14
CA SER A 21 -47.69 -49.90 52.44
C SER A 21 -46.72 -48.70 52.56
N SER A 22 -47.32 -47.60 53.06
CA SER A 22 -46.91 -46.77 54.22
C SER A 22 -45.62 -45.94 54.18
N GLY A 23 -45.80 -44.63 54.40
CA GLY A 23 -44.83 -43.75 55.04
C GLY A 23 -44.75 -42.38 54.38
N ASP A 24 -45.29 -41.36 55.04
CA ASP A 24 -45.03 -39.95 54.75
C ASP A 24 -43.52 -39.69 54.66
N ASP A 25 -43.07 -39.02 53.60
CA ASP A 25 -42.06 -37.96 53.67
C ASP A 25 -42.17 -37.11 52.40
N ALA A 26 -42.34 -35.81 52.59
CA ALA A 26 -42.49 -34.83 51.53
C ALA A 26 -41.10 -34.46 50.97
N ASP A 27 -40.74 -34.98 49.80
CA ASP A 27 -39.57 -34.53 49.05
C ASP A 27 -39.85 -33.20 48.32
N LEU A 28 -39.11 -32.17 48.71
CA LEU A 28 -39.01 -30.88 48.02
C LEU A 28 -38.36 -31.10 46.65
N VAL A 29 -39.12 -30.93 45.57
CA VAL A 29 -38.57 -30.88 44.22
C VAL A 29 -37.79 -29.57 44.06
N GLU A 30 -36.46 -29.65 44.02
CA GLU A 30 -35.62 -28.54 43.56
C GLU A 30 -35.96 -28.23 42.10
N VAL A 31 -36.59 -27.07 41.89
CA VAL A 31 -36.86 -26.53 40.57
C VAL A 31 -35.53 -26.02 40.02
N GLU A 32 -34.96 -26.70 39.01
CA GLU A 32 -33.87 -26.12 38.22
C GLU A 32 -34.30 -24.73 37.71
N PRO A 33 -33.54 -23.67 37.97
CA PRO A 33 -33.92 -22.35 37.53
C PRO A 33 -33.90 -22.31 36.01
N GLN A 34 -35.08 -22.08 35.42
CA GLN A 34 -35.24 -21.84 33.99
C GLN A 34 -34.26 -20.76 33.55
N LYS A 35 -33.40 -21.08 32.55
CA LYS A 35 -32.51 -20.10 31.91
C LYS A 35 -33.36 -18.95 31.35
N ARG A 36 -33.42 -17.86 32.12
CA ARG A 36 -34.13 -16.64 31.76
C ARG A 36 -33.35 -15.98 30.61
N GLN A 37 -33.82 -16.16 29.38
CA GLN A 37 -33.32 -15.38 28.25
C GLN A 37 -33.82 -13.95 28.40
N GLU A 38 -33.09 -13.13 29.16
CA GLU A 38 -33.35 -11.69 29.22
C GLU A 38 -32.75 -11.02 27.98
N ILE A 39 -33.58 -10.27 27.26
CA ILE A 39 -33.15 -9.47 26.11
C ILE A 39 -32.35 -8.28 26.66
N LEU A 40 -31.03 -8.37 26.58
CA LEU A 40 -30.07 -7.38 27.13
C LEU A 40 -29.95 -6.08 26.30
N GLU A 41 -30.81 -5.86 25.29
CA GLU A 41 -30.64 -4.80 24.29
C GLU A 41 -30.56 -3.37 24.86
N ASN A 42 -31.01 -3.11 26.09
CA ASN A 42 -31.04 -1.77 26.69
C ASN A 42 -30.62 -1.68 28.17
N LYS A 43 -29.91 -2.67 28.72
CA LYS A 43 -29.38 -2.57 30.09
C LYS A 43 -28.02 -1.86 30.09
N ASP A 44 -27.83 -0.95 31.05
CA ASP A 44 -26.53 -0.35 31.35
C ASP A 44 -25.61 -1.44 31.91
N ILE A 45 -24.47 -1.62 31.24
CA ILE A 45 -23.51 -2.68 31.50
C ILE A 45 -22.13 -2.04 31.68
N VAL A 46 -21.33 -2.61 32.58
CA VAL A 46 -19.96 -2.15 32.85
C VAL A 46 -18.99 -3.30 32.57
N VAL A 47 -17.95 -3.01 31.79
CA VAL A 47 -16.83 -3.96 31.62
C VAL A 47 -15.95 -3.88 32.86
N GLN A 48 -15.89 -4.95 33.64
CA GLN A 48 -15.09 -5.01 34.87
C GLN A 48 -13.66 -5.44 34.57
N HIS A 49 -13.49 -6.62 33.97
CA HIS A 49 -12.18 -7.15 33.64
C HIS A 49 -12.01 -7.33 32.13
N VAL A 50 -10.77 -7.13 31.67
CA VAL A 50 -10.37 -7.52 30.32
C VAL A 50 -9.14 -8.41 30.42
N ASN A 51 -9.30 -9.65 29.99
CA ASN A 51 -8.29 -10.69 30.10
C ASN A 51 -7.66 -10.97 28.73
N PHE A 52 -6.38 -11.32 28.72
CA PHE A 52 -5.67 -11.75 27.52
C PHE A 52 -5.09 -13.14 27.71
N GLU A 53 -5.48 -14.05 26.83
CA GLU A 53 -4.99 -15.42 26.81
C GLU A 53 -4.15 -15.67 25.55
N GLY A 54 -3.02 -16.38 25.72
CA GLY A 54 -2.13 -16.72 24.62
C GLY A 54 -1.04 -15.68 24.29
N LEU A 55 -0.88 -14.66 25.13
CA LEU A 55 0.30 -13.78 25.11
C LEU A 55 1.54 -14.56 25.56
N GLY A 56 2.63 -14.42 24.82
CA GLY A 56 3.89 -15.09 25.14
C GLY A 56 5.09 -14.16 25.06
N ARG A 57 5.22 -13.42 23.96
CA ARG A 57 6.28 -12.40 23.78
C ARG A 57 5.76 -10.97 23.84
N THR A 58 4.51 -10.77 23.45
CA THR A 58 3.91 -9.43 23.40
C THR A 58 3.68 -8.96 24.83
N LYS A 59 4.05 -7.72 25.11
CA LYS A 59 3.88 -7.15 26.43
C LYS A 59 2.46 -6.64 26.62
N ASP A 60 1.94 -6.82 27.82
CA ASP A 60 0.57 -6.42 28.18
C ASP A 60 0.35 -4.92 28.04
N ASP A 61 1.38 -4.10 28.28
CA ASP A 61 1.33 -2.64 28.18
C ASP A 61 0.88 -2.13 26.80
N LEU A 62 1.38 -2.77 25.73
CA LEU A 62 0.99 -2.45 24.36
C LEU A 62 -0.48 -2.78 24.12
N VAL A 63 -0.89 -3.97 24.54
CA VAL A 63 -2.20 -4.52 24.23
C VAL A 63 -3.29 -3.77 25.02
N MET A 64 -3.02 -3.46 26.29
CA MET A 64 -3.91 -2.70 27.17
C MET A 64 -4.22 -1.30 26.63
N TYR A 65 -3.25 -0.63 26.00
CA TYR A 65 -3.52 0.67 25.38
C TYR A 65 -4.50 0.54 24.21
N GLU A 66 -4.34 -0.50 23.38
CA GLU A 66 -5.15 -0.66 22.17
C GLU A 66 -6.61 -0.97 22.48
N ILE A 67 -6.86 -1.64 23.61
CA ILE A 67 -8.20 -2.02 24.08
C ILE A 67 -8.83 -1.02 25.05
N ALA A 68 -8.15 0.08 25.40
CA ALA A 68 -8.62 1.03 26.41
C ALA A 68 -10.03 1.59 26.13
N ASP A 69 -10.49 1.58 24.88
CA ASP A 69 -11.83 2.02 24.51
C ASP A 69 -12.94 1.06 24.94
N VAL A 70 -12.63 -0.24 25.09
CA VAL A 70 -13.57 -1.29 25.54
C VAL A 70 -14.10 -0.98 26.94
N PHE A 71 -13.23 -0.54 27.86
CA PHE A 71 -13.61 -0.12 29.21
C PHE A 71 -14.58 1.07 29.25
N LYS A 72 -14.68 1.85 28.17
CA LYS A 72 -15.60 3.00 28.06
C LYS A 72 -16.96 2.62 27.50
N ALA A 73 -17.26 1.33 27.28
CA ALA A 73 -18.55 0.87 26.78
C ALA A 73 -19.65 1.07 27.83
N LYS A 74 -20.89 1.29 27.40
CA LYS A 74 -22.04 1.56 28.29
C LYS A 74 -23.16 0.52 28.18
N ASN A 75 -23.30 -0.11 27.02
CA ASN A 75 -24.32 -1.11 26.73
C ASN A 75 -23.69 -2.30 26.00
N LEU A 76 -24.41 -3.41 25.89
CA LEU A 76 -23.89 -4.64 25.27
C LEU A 76 -23.49 -4.42 23.80
N ILE A 77 -24.28 -3.65 23.05
CA ILE A 77 -24.01 -3.34 21.63
C ILE A 77 -22.69 -2.58 21.49
N ASP A 78 -22.42 -1.63 22.37
CA ASP A 78 -21.19 -0.86 22.42
C ASP A 78 -20.01 -1.73 22.84
N VAL A 79 -20.19 -2.65 23.79
CA VAL A 79 -19.16 -3.64 24.16
C VAL A 79 -18.81 -4.49 22.94
N MET A 80 -19.80 -5.05 22.24
CA MET A 80 -19.56 -5.85 21.03
C MET A 80 -18.87 -5.03 19.94
N ARG A 81 -19.34 -3.81 19.67
CA ARG A 81 -18.77 -2.92 18.65
C ARG A 81 -17.32 -2.56 18.97
N LYS A 82 -17.04 -2.10 20.19
CA LYS A 82 -15.70 -1.69 20.61
C LYS A 82 -14.73 -2.86 20.74
N SER A 83 -15.21 -4.03 21.15
CA SER A 83 -14.40 -5.24 21.17
C SER A 83 -14.04 -5.70 19.76
N HIS A 84 -14.96 -5.54 18.80
CA HIS A 84 -14.67 -5.78 17.39
C HIS A 84 -13.64 -4.78 16.84
N GLU A 85 -13.78 -3.48 17.13
CA GLU A 85 -12.80 -2.46 16.75
C GLU A 85 -11.42 -2.73 17.36
N ALA A 86 -11.37 -3.12 18.65
CA ALA A 86 -10.16 -3.54 19.33
C ALA A 86 -9.52 -4.76 18.66
N ARG A 87 -10.32 -5.78 18.30
CA ARG A 87 -9.83 -6.94 17.54
C ARG A 87 -9.22 -6.53 16.20
N GLU A 88 -9.85 -5.63 15.45
CA GLU A 88 -9.29 -5.14 14.18
C GLU A 88 -7.97 -4.39 14.37
N LYS A 89 -7.91 -3.53 15.39
CA LYS A 89 -6.68 -2.84 15.78
C LYS A 89 -5.56 -3.82 16.12
N LEU A 90 -5.84 -4.85 16.93
CA LEU A 90 -4.88 -5.89 17.30
C LEU A 90 -4.36 -6.68 16.09
N LEU A 91 -5.24 -7.04 15.15
CA LEU A 91 -4.85 -7.70 13.90
C LEU A 91 -4.00 -6.78 13.01
N ARG A 92 -4.32 -5.47 12.97
CA ARG A 92 -3.58 -4.46 12.20
C ARG A 92 -2.13 -4.30 12.67
N MET A 93 -1.86 -4.52 13.97
CA MET A 93 -0.49 -4.51 14.49
C MET A 93 0.41 -5.54 13.79
N GLY A 94 -0.16 -6.62 13.23
CA GLY A 94 0.58 -7.66 12.52
C GLY A 94 1.52 -8.43 13.44
N VAL A 95 1.11 -8.62 14.70
CA VAL A 95 1.76 -9.45 15.72
C VAL A 95 0.98 -10.74 15.95
N PHE A 96 -0.34 -10.69 15.80
CA PHE A 96 -1.24 -11.81 16.01
C PHE A 96 -1.70 -12.43 14.69
N ARG A 97 -1.72 -13.76 14.64
CA ARG A 97 -2.30 -14.54 13.53
C ARG A 97 -3.82 -14.62 13.65
N GLN A 98 -4.31 -14.72 14.88
CA GLN A 98 -5.72 -14.88 15.21
C GLN A 98 -5.99 -14.14 16.50
N VAL A 99 -7.14 -13.47 16.56
CA VAL A 99 -7.66 -12.77 17.73
C VAL A 99 -9.15 -13.12 17.78
N GLU A 100 -9.57 -13.76 18.86
CA GLU A 100 -10.97 -14.07 19.17
C GLU A 100 -11.38 -13.27 20.41
N VAL A 101 -12.67 -12.93 20.48
CA VAL A 101 -13.22 -12.14 21.58
C VAL A 101 -14.36 -12.96 22.18
N LEU A 102 -14.24 -13.24 23.47
CA LEU A 102 -15.27 -13.85 24.29
C LEU A 102 -15.79 -12.78 25.25
N ILE A 103 -17.11 -12.75 25.43
CA ILE A 103 -17.79 -11.80 26.30
C ILE A 103 -18.69 -12.62 27.21
N ASP A 104 -18.35 -12.64 28.50
CA ASP A 104 -19.04 -13.41 29.52
C ASP A 104 -19.52 -12.50 30.64
N THR A 105 -20.48 -12.97 31.44
CA THR A 105 -20.90 -12.29 32.66
C THR A 105 -19.82 -12.44 33.72
N SER A 106 -19.54 -11.38 34.48
CA SER A 106 -18.55 -11.49 35.55
C SER A 106 -19.05 -12.42 36.66
N GLU A 107 -18.18 -13.32 37.10
CA GLU A 107 -18.46 -14.30 38.16
C GLU A 107 -17.43 -14.11 39.29
N GLY A 108 -17.88 -14.11 40.55
CA GLY A 108 -17.02 -13.95 41.73
C GLY A 108 -17.63 -13.08 42.83
N GLU A 109 -16.92 -12.97 43.96
CA GLU A 109 -17.39 -12.18 45.11
C GLU A 109 -17.43 -10.67 44.83
N ASP A 110 -16.57 -10.17 43.92
CA ASP A 110 -16.50 -8.76 43.49
C ASP A 110 -17.28 -8.47 42.18
N ALA A 111 -18.06 -9.43 41.70
CA ALA A 111 -18.80 -9.30 40.44
C ALA A 111 -19.98 -8.33 40.57
N LEU A 112 -20.03 -7.33 39.69
CA LEU A 112 -21.18 -6.44 39.58
C LEU A 112 -22.35 -7.20 38.95
N PRO A 113 -23.60 -6.96 39.38
CA PRO A 113 -24.79 -7.61 38.78
C PRO A 113 -24.98 -7.33 37.29
N ASN A 114 -24.35 -6.25 36.79
CA ASN A 114 -24.30 -5.85 35.38
C ASN A 114 -22.86 -5.79 34.84
N GLY A 115 -21.95 -6.52 35.48
CA GLY A 115 -20.57 -6.66 35.07
C GLY A 115 -20.41 -7.65 33.92
N LEU A 116 -19.59 -7.28 32.94
CA LEU A 116 -19.10 -8.21 31.91
C LEU A 116 -17.58 -8.30 31.99
N ASP A 117 -17.09 -9.49 31.71
CA ASP A 117 -15.67 -9.75 31.49
C ASP A 117 -15.45 -10.04 30.01
N VAL A 118 -14.44 -9.37 29.43
CA VAL A 118 -14.08 -9.53 28.01
C VAL A 118 -12.75 -10.24 27.94
N THR A 119 -12.72 -11.42 27.32
CA THR A 119 -11.49 -12.20 27.15
C THR A 119 -11.07 -12.18 25.70
N PHE A 120 -9.84 -11.75 25.44
CA PHE A 120 -9.22 -11.79 24.14
C PHE A 120 -8.29 -13.01 24.05
N GLU A 121 -8.71 -14.01 23.29
CA GLU A 121 -7.85 -15.16 22.97
C GLU A 121 -7.01 -14.83 21.73
N VAL A 122 -5.69 -14.80 21.90
CA VAL A 122 -4.75 -14.42 20.84
C VAL A 122 -3.76 -15.53 20.52
N LYS A 123 -3.40 -15.64 19.24
CA LYS A 123 -2.29 -16.48 18.79
C LYS A 123 -1.23 -15.63 18.13
N GLU A 124 -0.08 -15.49 18.78
CA GLU A 124 1.05 -14.73 18.25
C GLU A 124 1.63 -15.36 16.96
N LEU A 125 2.18 -14.51 16.10
CA LEU A 125 2.93 -14.93 14.92
C LEU A 125 4.24 -15.61 15.32
N ARG A 126 4.75 -16.45 14.41
CA ARG A 126 6.05 -17.10 14.59
C ARG A 126 7.15 -16.05 14.67
N ARG A 127 8.19 -16.37 15.46
CA ARG A 127 9.33 -15.46 15.72
C ARG A 127 10.05 -15.01 14.44
N LEU A 128 10.08 -15.89 13.44
CA LEU A 128 10.68 -15.67 12.13
C LEU A 128 9.70 -16.17 11.08
N THR A 129 9.44 -15.35 10.07
CA THR A 129 8.62 -15.68 8.92
C THR A 129 9.40 -15.40 7.65
N GLY A 130 9.56 -16.43 6.81
CA GLY A 130 10.08 -16.27 5.46
C GLY A 130 8.95 -15.97 4.48
N SER A 131 9.26 -15.17 3.47
CA SER A 131 8.37 -14.88 2.35
C SER A 131 9.17 -14.91 1.05
N TYR A 132 8.54 -15.44 0.01
CA TYR A 132 9.02 -15.42 -1.36
C TYR A 132 7.89 -14.83 -2.21
N ASN A 133 8.17 -13.73 -2.89
CA ASN A 133 7.21 -13.07 -3.76
C ASN A 133 7.86 -12.84 -5.12
N THR A 134 7.08 -12.97 -6.19
CA THR A 134 7.48 -12.49 -7.51
C THR A 134 6.68 -11.22 -7.80
N MET A 135 7.37 -10.14 -8.16
CA MET A 135 6.79 -8.87 -8.53
C MET A 135 6.98 -8.64 -10.03
N VAL A 136 5.98 -8.02 -10.66
CA VAL A 136 6.08 -7.58 -12.05
C VAL A 136 5.66 -6.11 -12.10
N GLY A 137 6.53 -5.24 -12.59
CA GLY A 137 6.28 -3.80 -12.67
C GLY A 137 7.23 -3.07 -13.60
N ASN A 138 6.78 -1.98 -14.22
CA ASN A 138 7.49 -1.23 -15.26
C ASN A 138 8.09 -2.11 -16.38
N ASN A 139 7.36 -3.15 -16.79
CA ASN A 139 7.81 -4.14 -17.78
C ASN A 139 9.08 -4.91 -17.33
N GLU A 140 9.24 -5.09 -16.03
CA GLU A 140 10.31 -5.85 -15.40
C GLU A 140 9.73 -6.88 -14.44
N GLY A 141 10.42 -8.02 -14.33
CA GLY A 141 10.14 -9.04 -13.32
C GLY A 141 11.23 -9.01 -12.26
N SER A 142 10.83 -9.12 -10.99
CA SER A 142 11.76 -9.28 -9.88
C SER A 142 11.28 -10.34 -8.91
N MET A 143 12.24 -11.05 -8.34
CA MET A 143 12.04 -12.02 -7.28
C MET A 143 12.45 -11.37 -5.95
N VAL A 144 11.55 -11.37 -4.98
CA VAL A 144 11.77 -10.79 -3.65
C VAL A 144 11.75 -11.89 -2.60
N LEU A 145 12.89 -12.11 -1.97
CA LEU A 145 13.05 -12.92 -0.78
C LEU A 145 13.01 -12.00 0.45
N GLY A 146 12.14 -12.32 1.41
CA GLY A 146 11.99 -11.52 2.61
C GLY A 146 12.02 -12.38 3.88
N LEU A 147 12.85 -12.01 4.84
CA LEU A 147 12.82 -12.54 6.20
C LEU A 147 12.24 -11.47 7.13
N LYS A 148 11.19 -11.83 7.86
CA LYS A 148 10.49 -10.94 8.80
C LYS A 148 10.60 -11.49 10.20
N LEU A 149 11.08 -10.67 11.12
CA LEU A 149 11.08 -10.88 12.55
C LEU A 149 10.00 -9.97 13.17
N PRO A 150 8.75 -10.44 13.29
CA PRO A 150 7.71 -9.66 13.94
C PRO A 150 7.94 -9.60 15.46
N ASN A 151 7.50 -8.49 16.05
CA ASN A 151 7.41 -8.26 17.49
C ASN A 151 8.75 -8.38 18.26
N LEU A 152 9.86 -7.87 17.71
CA LEU A 152 11.21 -8.16 18.19
C LEU A 152 11.40 -7.93 19.70
N PHE A 153 10.89 -6.82 20.24
CA PHE A 153 11.00 -6.46 21.66
C PHE A 153 9.69 -6.55 22.45
N GLY A 154 8.67 -7.18 21.86
CA GLY A 154 7.36 -7.35 22.48
C GLY A 154 6.42 -6.14 22.36
N ARG A 155 6.81 -5.08 21.62
CA ARG A 155 5.97 -3.88 21.40
C ARG A 155 5.69 -3.63 19.91
N ALA A 156 5.38 -4.71 19.18
CA ALA A 156 5.05 -4.68 17.77
C ALA A 156 6.15 -4.14 16.83
N GLU A 157 7.40 -4.07 17.28
CA GLU A 157 8.53 -3.73 16.41
C GLU A 157 8.77 -4.84 15.38
N LYS A 158 9.08 -4.45 14.14
CA LYS A 158 9.32 -5.39 13.05
C LYS A 158 10.69 -5.13 12.47
N MET A 159 11.47 -6.19 12.34
CA MET A 159 12.72 -6.16 11.58
C MET A 159 12.53 -6.99 10.32
N THR A 160 12.81 -6.39 9.16
CA THR A 160 12.63 -7.03 7.86
C THR A 160 13.91 -6.95 7.06
N PHE A 161 14.42 -8.12 6.67
CA PHE A 161 15.47 -8.23 5.67
C PHE A 161 14.83 -8.58 4.33
N GLN A 162 15.19 -7.86 3.28
CA GLN A 162 14.69 -8.08 1.92
C GLN A 162 15.86 -8.16 0.95
N PHE A 163 15.80 -9.15 0.06
CA PHE A 163 16.66 -9.29 -1.09
C PHE A 163 15.78 -9.36 -2.33
N SER A 164 15.96 -8.41 -3.24
CA SER A 164 15.27 -8.37 -4.53
C SER A 164 16.27 -8.60 -5.64
N TYR A 165 15.95 -9.53 -6.53
CA TYR A 165 16.71 -9.79 -7.75
C TYR A 165 15.79 -9.64 -8.95
N GLY A 166 16.02 -8.59 -9.74
CA GLY A 166 15.31 -8.31 -10.98
C GLY A 166 16.23 -8.25 -12.19
N THR A 167 15.63 -8.09 -13.36
CA THR A 167 16.37 -8.01 -14.64
C THR A 167 17.23 -6.76 -14.77
N LYS A 168 16.80 -5.61 -14.21
CA LYS A 168 17.53 -4.33 -14.27
C LYS A 168 17.99 -3.83 -12.91
N GLU A 169 17.32 -4.24 -11.84
CA GLU A 169 17.61 -3.78 -10.48
C GLU A 169 17.88 -4.97 -9.56
N THR A 170 18.88 -4.81 -8.70
CA THR A 170 19.14 -5.72 -7.57
C THR A 170 19.20 -4.90 -6.30
N SER A 171 18.48 -5.31 -5.26
CA SER A 171 18.42 -4.57 -4.01
C SER A 171 18.53 -5.45 -2.77
N TYR A 172 19.19 -4.90 -1.76
CA TYR A 172 19.38 -5.46 -0.44
C TYR A 172 18.87 -4.43 0.55
N GLY A 173 17.98 -4.82 1.45
CA GLY A 173 17.36 -3.91 2.40
C GLY A 173 17.25 -4.53 3.77
N LEU A 174 17.60 -3.75 4.79
CA LEU A 174 17.27 -4.02 6.17
C LEU A 174 16.42 -2.87 6.70
N SER A 175 15.24 -3.19 7.20
CA SER A 175 14.26 -2.23 7.70
C SER A 175 13.88 -2.55 9.13
N PHE A 176 13.97 -1.55 10.00
CA PHE A 176 13.44 -1.59 11.36
C PHE A 176 12.22 -0.66 11.44
N PHE A 177 11.08 -1.19 11.86
CA PHE A 177 9.82 -0.49 11.99
C PHE A 177 9.37 -0.51 13.44
N LYS A 178 8.95 0.65 13.96
CA LYS A 178 8.40 0.82 15.30
C LYS A 178 7.13 1.69 15.26
N PRO A 179 5.96 1.14 15.60
CA PRO A 179 4.75 1.94 15.73
C PRO A 179 4.77 2.75 17.03
N GLN A 180 4.04 3.86 17.05
CA GLN A 180 3.72 4.57 18.28
C GLN A 180 2.68 3.76 19.07
N VAL A 181 2.91 3.59 20.38
CA VAL A 181 1.95 2.91 21.26
C VAL A 181 0.61 3.61 21.17
N GLY A 182 -0.45 2.85 20.87
CA GLY A 182 -1.81 3.35 20.80
C GLY A 182 -2.24 4.05 19.52
N ASN A 183 -1.32 4.24 18.60
CA ASN A 183 -1.65 4.72 17.27
C ASN A 183 -0.71 4.08 16.27
N PHE A 184 -1.11 2.91 15.76
CA PHE A 184 -0.31 2.14 14.82
C PHE A 184 -0.04 2.89 13.50
N GLU A 185 -0.92 3.82 13.11
CA GLU A 185 -0.77 4.64 11.90
C GLU A 185 0.36 5.67 12.06
N ARG A 186 0.70 6.05 13.30
CA ARG A 186 1.90 6.82 13.60
C ARG A 186 3.06 5.86 13.81
N ASN A 187 4.06 5.92 12.95
CA ASN A 187 5.18 5.01 13.01
C ASN A 187 6.49 5.67 12.63
N PHE A 188 7.57 5.01 13.06
CA PHE A 188 8.94 5.37 12.78
C PHE A 188 9.63 4.18 12.11
N SER A 189 10.36 4.43 11.03
CA SER A 189 11.11 3.41 10.32
C SER A 189 12.55 3.86 10.06
N VAL A 190 13.48 2.93 10.16
CA VAL A 190 14.88 3.12 9.75
C VAL A 190 15.21 2.06 8.73
N ASN A 191 15.71 2.48 7.57
CA ASN A 191 16.06 1.61 6.47
C ASN A 191 17.53 1.77 6.12
N LEU A 192 18.24 0.65 6.03
CA LEU A 192 19.57 0.56 5.45
C LEU A 192 19.46 -0.24 4.15
N TYR A 193 19.97 0.28 3.06
CA TYR A 193 19.81 -0.36 1.77
C TYR A 193 21.04 -0.22 0.88
N LYS A 194 21.15 -1.18 -0.05
CA LYS A 194 22.02 -1.10 -1.22
C LYS A 194 21.19 -1.47 -2.44
N VAL A 195 21.16 -0.58 -3.43
CA VAL A 195 20.45 -0.80 -4.69
C VAL A 195 21.45 -0.65 -5.83
N THR A 196 21.47 -1.58 -6.77
CA THR A 196 22.22 -1.45 -8.02
C THR A 196 21.24 -1.56 -9.18
N GLY A 197 21.10 -0.46 -9.92
CA GLY A 197 20.21 -0.32 -11.06
C GLY A 197 20.99 -0.16 -12.37
N GLN A 198 20.43 -0.71 -13.45
CA GLN A 198 20.89 -0.51 -14.82
C GLN A 198 19.84 0.24 -15.61
N PHE A 199 20.25 1.31 -16.29
CA PHE A 199 19.40 2.18 -17.08
C PHE A 199 19.87 2.21 -18.54
N PRO A 200 19.47 1.21 -19.36
CA PRO A 200 19.97 1.08 -20.73
C PRO A 200 19.62 2.24 -21.66
N TRP A 201 18.56 3.00 -21.36
CA TRP A 201 18.15 4.18 -22.15
C TRP A 201 19.10 5.37 -21.99
N SER A 202 19.85 5.43 -20.89
CA SER A 202 20.86 6.47 -20.63
C SER A 202 22.28 5.91 -20.65
N SER A 203 22.46 4.62 -21.00
CA SER A 203 23.72 3.89 -20.83
C SER A 203 24.34 4.04 -19.44
N LEU A 204 23.51 4.14 -18.39
CA LEU A 204 23.92 4.45 -17.02
C LEU A 204 23.79 3.21 -16.12
N ARG A 205 24.73 3.05 -15.20
CA ARG A 205 24.66 2.12 -14.06
C ARG A 205 24.78 2.92 -12.78
N GLU A 206 23.82 2.78 -11.88
CA GLU A 206 23.80 3.45 -10.59
C GLU A 206 23.91 2.43 -9.47
N THR A 207 24.73 2.72 -8.46
CA THR A 207 24.79 1.93 -7.23
C THR A 207 24.67 2.84 -6.01
N ASP A 208 23.57 2.69 -5.31
CA ASP A 208 23.20 3.48 -4.15
C ASP A 208 23.42 2.67 -2.89
N ARG A 209 24.03 3.31 -1.89
CA ARG A 209 24.24 2.78 -0.56
C ARG A 209 23.75 3.84 0.41
N GLY A 210 22.62 3.59 1.05
CA GLY A 210 21.91 4.63 1.78
C GLY A 210 21.33 4.17 3.11
N ILE A 211 21.17 5.16 3.99
CA ILE A 211 20.37 5.06 5.20
C ILE A 211 19.23 6.08 5.10
N SER A 212 18.04 5.70 5.53
CA SER A 212 16.91 6.61 5.63
C SER A 212 16.15 6.41 6.93
N THR A 213 15.61 7.51 7.45
CA THR A 213 14.73 7.52 8.61
C THR A 213 13.41 8.15 8.21
N GLU A 214 12.31 7.48 8.51
CA GLU A 214 10.98 7.86 8.09
C GLU A 214 10.05 7.98 9.30
N ILE A 215 9.28 9.06 9.36
CA ILE A 215 8.18 9.25 10.30
C ILE A 215 6.91 9.41 9.49
N SER A 216 5.97 8.48 9.69
CA SER A 216 4.67 8.49 9.02
C SER A 216 3.58 8.75 10.04
N PHE A 217 2.67 9.67 9.74
CA PHE A 217 1.58 10.06 10.63
C PHE A 217 0.36 10.56 9.84
N PRO A 218 -0.86 10.16 10.23
CA PRO A 218 -2.07 10.71 9.67
C PRO A 218 -2.39 12.09 10.28
N ILE A 219 -2.85 13.01 9.43
CA ILE A 219 -3.51 14.26 9.84
C ILE A 219 -4.87 14.27 9.16
N TRP A 220 -5.96 14.18 9.93
CA TRP A 220 -7.33 14.17 9.38
C TRP A 220 -7.54 13.03 8.35
N LYS A 221 -7.65 13.34 7.06
CA LYS A 221 -7.80 12.38 5.95
C LYS A 221 -6.54 12.26 5.09
N THR A 222 -5.45 12.90 5.49
CA THR A 222 -4.18 12.91 4.77
C THR A 222 -3.18 12.06 5.52
N SER A 223 -2.42 11.25 4.79
CA SER A 223 -1.26 10.55 5.31
C SER A 223 -0.03 11.38 4.99
N HIS A 224 0.74 11.74 6.01
CA HIS A 224 1.99 12.48 5.87
C HIS A 224 3.17 11.59 6.22
N THR A 225 4.22 11.69 5.43
CA THR A 225 5.47 10.96 5.61
C THR A 225 6.63 11.95 5.51
N LEU A 226 7.43 12.05 6.56
CA LEU A 226 8.68 12.80 6.57
C LEU A 226 9.84 11.80 6.51
N LYS A 227 10.70 11.93 5.51
CA LYS A 227 11.83 11.04 5.28
C LYS A 227 13.11 11.87 5.23
N TRP A 228 14.08 11.55 6.08
CA TRP A 228 15.45 11.97 5.89
C TRP A 228 16.24 10.82 5.25
N GLU A 229 17.14 11.14 4.33
CA GLU A 229 17.92 10.16 3.59
C GLU A 229 19.35 10.66 3.37
N GLY A 230 20.32 9.82 3.72
CA GLY A 230 21.72 9.99 3.38
C GLY A 230 22.16 8.84 2.49
N VAL A 231 22.53 9.15 1.25
CA VAL A 231 22.87 8.15 0.22
C VAL A 231 24.20 8.47 -0.44
N TRP A 232 25.09 7.48 -0.46
CA TRP A 232 26.28 7.47 -1.30
C TRP A 232 25.93 6.80 -2.63
N ARG A 233 26.05 7.56 -3.71
CA ARG A 233 25.78 7.10 -5.07
C ARG A 233 27.07 6.91 -5.84
N GLU A 234 27.10 5.88 -6.66
CA GLU A 234 28.18 5.56 -7.58
C GLU A 234 27.58 5.43 -8.98
N LEU A 235 27.84 6.44 -9.80
CA LEU A 235 27.43 6.49 -11.20
C LEU A 235 28.56 5.94 -12.07
N GLY A 236 28.21 5.02 -12.97
CA GLY A 236 29.14 4.46 -13.94
C GLY A 236 28.50 4.25 -15.29
N CYS A 237 29.34 4.18 -16.32
CA CYS A 237 28.89 3.90 -17.68
C CYS A 237 28.59 2.40 -17.88
N LEU A 238 27.41 2.08 -18.43
CA LEU A 238 27.02 0.73 -18.80
C LEU A 238 27.72 0.27 -20.10
N ALA A 239 27.90 1.20 -21.04
CA ALA A 239 28.49 0.96 -22.34
C ALA A 239 29.71 1.87 -22.59
N ARG A 240 30.68 1.39 -23.39
CA ARG A 240 31.84 2.21 -23.81
C ARG A 240 31.46 3.37 -24.73
N THR A 241 30.30 3.28 -25.38
CA THR A 241 29.73 4.28 -26.28
C THR A 241 28.82 5.27 -25.55
N ALA A 242 28.75 5.24 -24.21
CA ALA A 242 27.94 6.18 -23.44
C ALA A 242 28.29 7.63 -23.80
N SER A 243 27.32 8.53 -23.81
CA SER A 243 27.51 9.92 -24.18
C SER A 243 28.50 10.65 -23.27
N PHE A 244 29.11 11.73 -23.76
CA PHE A 244 30.01 12.55 -22.92
C PHE A 244 29.34 13.04 -21.64
N ALA A 245 28.06 13.45 -21.70
CA ALA A 245 27.30 13.92 -20.54
C ALA A 245 27.20 12.86 -19.42
N ILE A 246 27.05 11.58 -19.78
CA ILE A 246 27.01 10.47 -18.81
C ILE A 246 28.40 10.18 -18.24
N ARG A 247 29.45 10.27 -19.07
CA ARG A 247 30.83 10.07 -18.63
C ARG A 247 31.29 11.18 -17.68
N GLU A 248 30.88 12.42 -17.93
CA GLU A 248 31.21 13.58 -17.11
C GLU A 248 30.60 13.50 -15.71
N GLU A 249 29.35 13.03 -15.60
CA GLU A 249 28.69 12.82 -14.30
C GLU A 249 29.03 11.47 -13.64
N SER A 250 29.80 10.59 -14.30
CA SER A 250 30.21 9.32 -13.71
C SER A 250 31.19 9.55 -12.55
N GLY A 251 30.93 8.90 -11.42
CA GLY A 251 31.73 9.09 -10.21
C GLY A 251 30.93 8.85 -8.94
N HIS A 252 31.51 9.24 -7.81
CA HIS A 252 30.86 9.17 -6.51
C HIS A 252 30.19 10.50 -6.18
N THR A 253 28.96 10.45 -5.66
CA THR A 253 28.28 11.62 -5.09
C THR A 253 27.62 11.25 -3.77
N LEU A 254 27.67 12.16 -2.82
CA LEU A 254 26.94 12.06 -1.56
C LEU A 254 25.70 12.97 -1.62
N LYS A 255 24.51 12.39 -1.45
CA LYS A 255 23.26 13.14 -1.35
C LYS A 255 22.68 12.99 0.05
N SER A 256 22.38 14.12 0.68
CA SER A 256 21.57 14.18 1.89
C SER A 256 20.30 14.96 1.57
N SER A 257 19.13 14.36 1.78
CA SER A 257 17.85 14.97 1.46
C SER A 257 16.80 14.80 2.55
N LEU A 258 15.92 15.79 2.65
CA LEU A 258 14.72 15.77 3.46
C LEU A 258 13.52 15.79 2.53
N SER A 259 12.66 14.78 2.65
CA SER A 259 11.47 14.61 1.82
C SER A 259 10.20 14.67 2.67
N HIS A 260 9.15 15.27 2.11
CA HIS A 260 7.79 15.25 2.64
C HIS A 260 6.86 14.69 1.57
N SER A 261 6.09 13.66 1.94
CA SER A 261 5.07 13.08 1.09
C SER A 261 3.70 13.24 1.76
N MET A 262 2.75 13.80 1.03
CA MET A 262 1.35 13.94 1.42
C MET A 262 0.50 13.11 0.49
N VAL A 263 -0.29 12.19 1.04
CA VAL A 263 -1.17 11.30 0.29
C VAL A 263 -2.60 11.42 0.77
N ILE A 264 -3.53 11.62 -0.16
CA ILE A 264 -4.97 11.50 0.04
C ILE A 264 -5.46 10.44 -0.96
N ASP A 265 -5.85 9.27 -0.46
CA ASP A 265 -6.43 8.21 -1.30
C ASP A 265 -7.86 7.90 -0.86
N SER A 266 -8.81 8.22 -1.73
CA SER A 266 -10.24 7.94 -1.56
C SER A 266 -10.74 6.89 -2.56
N ARG A 267 -9.82 6.24 -3.29
CA ARG A 267 -10.16 5.25 -4.30
C ARG A 267 -10.70 3.98 -3.65
N ASN A 268 -11.67 3.36 -4.31
CA ASN A 268 -12.22 2.09 -3.85
C ASN A 268 -11.30 0.88 -4.11
N SER A 269 -10.29 1.02 -4.97
CA SER A 269 -9.27 0.01 -5.25
C SER A 269 -7.98 0.69 -5.73
N SER A 270 -6.83 0.17 -5.34
CA SER A 270 -5.51 0.72 -5.69
C SER A 270 -5.09 0.49 -7.15
N ILE A 271 -5.52 -0.63 -7.75
CA ILE A 271 -5.05 -1.09 -9.07
C ILE A 271 -5.97 -0.66 -10.20
N LEU A 272 -7.28 -0.87 -10.01
CA LEU A 272 -8.29 -0.53 -11.01
C LEU A 272 -9.48 0.15 -10.32
N PRO A 273 -9.28 1.41 -9.87
CA PRO A 273 -10.33 2.18 -9.21
C PRO A 273 -11.54 2.38 -10.12
N LYS A 274 -12.74 2.17 -9.58
CA LYS A 274 -14.01 2.52 -10.24
C LYS A 274 -14.51 3.90 -9.83
N ARG A 275 -14.20 4.32 -8.61
CA ARG A 275 -14.64 5.57 -8.00
C ARG A 275 -13.57 6.10 -7.05
N GLY A 276 -13.56 7.42 -6.88
CA GLY A 276 -12.70 8.11 -5.93
C GLY A 276 -11.51 8.79 -6.58
N ALA A 277 -10.73 9.48 -5.76
CA ALA A 277 -9.60 10.30 -6.17
C ALA A 277 -8.32 9.93 -5.40
N LEU A 278 -7.19 10.08 -6.05
CA LEU A 278 -5.85 10.05 -5.45
C LEU A 278 -5.19 11.40 -5.67
N LEU A 279 -4.67 12.00 -4.61
CA LEU A 279 -3.72 13.10 -4.68
C LEU A 279 -2.47 12.69 -3.90
N LYS A 280 -1.33 12.69 -4.56
CA LYS A 280 -0.02 12.48 -3.96
C LYS A 280 0.86 13.67 -4.29
N ILE A 281 1.48 14.27 -3.29
CA ILE A 281 2.43 15.37 -3.43
C ILE A 281 3.70 14.96 -2.71
N ASN A 282 4.84 14.99 -3.40
CA ASN A 282 6.17 14.72 -2.86
C ASN A 282 7.03 15.96 -3.04
N GLN A 283 7.69 16.38 -1.97
CA GLN A 283 8.65 17.47 -1.97
C GLN A 283 9.96 16.93 -1.40
N GLU A 284 11.08 17.15 -2.07
CA GLU A 284 12.42 16.73 -1.65
C GLU A 284 13.35 17.94 -1.69
N LEU A 285 13.99 18.22 -0.55
CA LEU A 285 15.04 19.23 -0.43
C LEU A 285 16.38 18.52 -0.20
N ALA A 286 17.26 18.57 -1.18
CA ALA A 286 18.60 18.01 -1.12
C ALA A 286 19.66 19.10 -0.87
N GLY A 287 20.75 18.75 -0.18
CA GLY A 287 21.92 19.61 0.01
C GLY A 287 21.87 20.54 1.22
N TYR A 288 20.70 20.76 1.83
CA TYR A 288 20.57 21.63 3.02
C TYR A 288 21.38 21.12 4.23
N THR A 289 21.52 19.79 4.35
CA THR A 289 22.29 19.12 5.42
C THR A 289 23.69 18.69 4.96
N GLY A 290 24.17 19.21 3.82
CA GLY A 290 25.44 18.86 3.20
C GLY A 290 25.30 17.89 2.02
N GLY A 291 26.44 17.49 1.45
CA GLY A 291 26.54 16.64 0.27
C GLY A 291 26.94 17.41 -1.01
N ASP A 292 27.07 16.66 -2.10
CA ASP A 292 27.55 17.15 -3.40
C ASP A 292 26.41 17.71 -4.25
N VAL A 293 25.16 17.38 -3.91
CA VAL A 293 23.98 17.75 -4.69
C VAL A 293 23.05 18.66 -3.90
N SER A 294 22.47 19.67 -4.56
CA SER A 294 21.64 20.71 -3.95
C SER A 294 20.47 21.08 -4.87
N PHE A 295 19.25 20.74 -4.49
CA PHE A 295 18.04 21.06 -5.27
C PHE A 295 16.77 21.03 -4.40
N LEU A 296 15.71 21.65 -4.90
CA LEU A 296 14.33 21.44 -4.49
C LEU A 296 13.59 20.68 -5.59
N LYS A 297 13.02 19.53 -5.28
CA LYS A 297 12.26 18.71 -6.23
C LYS A 297 10.83 18.55 -5.75
N GLU A 298 9.87 18.89 -6.60
CA GLU A 298 8.45 18.73 -6.35
C GLU A 298 7.86 17.79 -7.41
N ASP A 299 7.03 16.85 -6.97
CA ASP A 299 6.35 15.86 -7.80
C ASP A 299 4.93 15.67 -7.30
N PHE A 300 3.95 15.70 -8.19
CA PHE A 300 2.56 15.44 -7.84
C PHE A 300 1.90 14.47 -8.80
N GLU A 301 0.95 13.72 -8.25
CA GLU A 301 0.10 12.78 -8.97
C GLU A 301 -1.35 12.98 -8.54
N LEU A 302 -2.19 13.27 -9.53
CA LEU A 302 -3.63 13.37 -9.38
C LEU A 302 -4.29 12.28 -10.23
N GLN A 303 -5.21 11.53 -9.64
CA GLN A 303 -6.05 10.58 -10.34
C GLN A 303 -7.50 10.76 -9.93
N LEU A 304 -8.41 10.85 -10.90
CA LEU A 304 -9.84 10.97 -10.70
C LEU A 304 -10.56 9.84 -11.42
N ASN A 305 -11.39 9.08 -10.71
CA ASN A 305 -12.11 7.94 -11.27
C ASN A 305 -13.61 8.10 -11.03
N LYS A 306 -14.39 8.02 -12.11
CA LYS A 306 -15.85 8.11 -12.07
C LYS A 306 -16.47 6.97 -12.86
N GLN A 307 -17.31 6.21 -12.18
CA GLN A 307 -18.14 5.19 -12.83
C GLN A 307 -19.24 5.86 -13.64
N LEU A 308 -19.39 5.43 -14.89
CA LEU A 308 -20.42 5.83 -15.84
C LEU A 308 -21.49 4.73 -15.95
N SER A 309 -22.42 4.89 -16.88
CA SER A 309 -23.38 3.84 -17.25
C SER A 309 -22.69 2.58 -17.80
N TRP A 310 -23.39 1.45 -17.76
CA TRP A 310 -22.93 0.15 -18.30
C TRP A 310 -21.66 -0.45 -17.67
N ASP A 311 -21.33 -0.10 -16.42
CA ASP A 311 -20.10 -0.50 -15.71
C ASP A 311 -18.80 0.01 -16.36
N SER A 312 -18.93 1.03 -17.22
CA SER A 312 -17.81 1.80 -17.76
C SER A 312 -17.24 2.73 -16.70
N VAL A 313 -15.95 3.02 -16.75
CA VAL A 313 -15.25 3.91 -15.82
C VAL A 313 -14.43 4.90 -16.62
N LEU A 314 -14.68 6.19 -16.41
CA LEU A 314 -13.81 7.25 -16.87
C LEU A 314 -12.75 7.51 -15.80
N SER A 315 -11.49 7.45 -16.19
CA SER A 315 -10.34 7.74 -15.34
C SER A 315 -9.50 8.81 -15.98
N THR A 316 -9.15 9.82 -15.21
CA THR A 316 -8.27 10.91 -15.64
C THR A 316 -7.09 10.99 -14.69
N SER A 317 -5.90 11.11 -15.24
CA SER A 317 -4.66 11.23 -14.49
C SER A 317 -3.90 12.47 -14.93
N LEU A 318 -3.19 13.07 -13.98
CA LEU A 318 -2.25 14.15 -14.22
C LEU A 318 -1.06 13.97 -13.29
N TRP A 319 0.12 13.84 -13.89
CA TRP A 319 1.40 13.86 -13.22
C TRP A 319 2.13 15.14 -13.61
N GLY A 320 2.89 15.69 -12.68
CA GLY A 320 3.77 16.79 -12.97
C GLY A 320 4.84 16.94 -11.91
N GLY A 321 5.95 17.52 -12.29
CA GLY A 321 7.05 17.76 -11.37
C GLY A 321 8.06 18.73 -11.90
N MET A 322 8.81 19.31 -10.98
CA MET A 322 9.85 20.29 -11.25
C MET A 322 11.00 20.09 -10.26
N LEU A 323 12.22 20.10 -10.77
CA LEU A 323 13.46 20.05 -10.01
C LEU A 323 14.16 21.38 -10.21
N VAL A 324 14.36 22.13 -9.14
CA VAL A 324 15.03 23.43 -9.15
C VAL A 324 16.40 23.25 -8.48
N PRO A 325 17.52 23.32 -9.22
CA PRO A 325 18.83 23.33 -8.61
C PRO A 325 19.00 24.56 -7.71
N ILE A 326 19.62 24.38 -6.55
CA ILE A 326 19.84 25.47 -5.57
C ILE A 326 21.32 25.81 -5.53
N GLY A 327 21.64 27.08 -5.76
CA GLY A 327 23.01 27.59 -5.87
C GLY A 327 23.60 27.36 -7.26
N ASP A 328 24.93 27.34 -7.36
CA ASP A 328 25.65 27.25 -8.64
C ASP A 328 25.89 25.80 -9.10
N ARG A 329 25.17 24.82 -8.55
CA ARG A 329 25.34 23.40 -8.87
C ARG A 329 24.27 22.95 -9.87
N PRO A 330 24.64 22.37 -11.03
CA PRO A 330 23.67 21.87 -11.99
C PRO A 330 22.91 20.64 -11.45
N SER A 331 21.74 20.36 -12.04
CA SER A 331 20.99 19.13 -11.75
C SER A 331 21.75 17.89 -12.25
N SER A 332 21.81 16.83 -11.44
CA SER A 332 22.42 15.56 -11.87
C SER A 332 21.41 14.67 -12.61
N ILE A 333 21.89 13.93 -13.61
CA ILE A 333 21.14 12.93 -14.39
C ILE A 333 20.43 11.90 -13.49
N ALA A 334 21.02 11.57 -12.34
CA ALA A 334 20.43 10.66 -11.36
C ALA A 334 19.20 11.24 -10.63
N ASP A 335 19.08 12.58 -10.56
CA ASP A 335 17.98 13.24 -9.86
C ASP A 335 16.88 13.77 -10.80
N ARG A 336 17.15 13.84 -12.11
CA ARG A 336 16.19 14.32 -13.13
C ARG A 336 14.99 13.39 -13.29
N PHE A 337 13.93 13.93 -13.87
CA PHE A 337 12.74 13.15 -14.23
C PHE A 337 12.92 12.44 -15.56
N TYR A 338 12.22 11.33 -15.74
CA TYR A 338 12.19 10.56 -16.97
C TYR A 338 10.74 10.25 -17.36
N LEU A 339 10.42 10.32 -18.64
CA LEU A 339 9.07 10.15 -19.16
C LEU A 339 9.05 9.26 -20.41
N GLY A 340 7.98 8.50 -20.60
CA GLY A 340 7.80 7.56 -21.71
C GLY A 340 7.80 6.10 -21.26
N GLY A 341 7.07 5.26 -21.97
CA GLY A 341 6.93 3.83 -21.68
C GLY A 341 5.48 3.40 -21.43
N PRO A 342 5.23 2.08 -21.29
CA PRO A 342 3.90 1.52 -21.17
C PRO A 342 3.13 1.93 -19.89
N THR A 343 3.83 2.35 -18.83
CA THR A 343 3.21 2.79 -17.56
C THR A 343 3.02 4.30 -17.48
N SER A 344 3.61 5.07 -18.39
CA SER A 344 3.46 6.54 -18.46
C SER A 344 2.80 6.95 -19.78
N VAL A 345 3.55 7.56 -20.69
CA VAL A 345 3.07 7.92 -22.03
C VAL A 345 3.25 6.71 -22.96
N ARG A 346 2.21 5.88 -23.02
CA ARG A 346 2.06 4.75 -23.97
C ARG A 346 2.37 5.16 -25.42
N GLY A 347 2.90 4.25 -26.23
CA GLY A 347 3.32 4.55 -27.61
C GLY A 347 4.74 5.13 -27.73
N PHE A 348 5.40 5.42 -26.60
CA PHE A 348 6.82 5.75 -26.52
C PHE A 348 7.58 4.64 -25.82
N SER A 349 8.86 4.51 -26.14
CA SER A 349 9.76 3.58 -25.46
C SER A 349 9.99 4.01 -24.00
N MET A 350 10.47 3.08 -23.17
CA MET A 350 10.78 3.36 -21.77
C MET A 350 11.73 4.57 -21.67
N TYR A 351 11.26 5.62 -21.00
CA TYR A 351 12.03 6.82 -20.68
C TYR A 351 12.65 7.55 -21.89
N SER A 352 12.01 7.46 -23.05
CA SER A 352 12.53 8.02 -24.31
C SER A 352 11.99 9.40 -24.69
N ILE A 353 11.28 10.08 -23.80
CA ILE A 353 10.78 11.44 -24.01
C ILE A 353 11.70 12.40 -23.27
N GLY A 354 12.27 13.39 -23.98
CA GLY A 354 13.00 14.51 -23.38
C GLY A 354 14.38 14.77 -23.98
N PRO A 355 15.24 15.52 -23.27
CA PRO A 355 16.61 15.83 -23.71
C PRO A 355 17.46 14.57 -23.91
N GLN A 356 18.26 14.57 -24.98
CA GLN A 356 19.17 13.48 -25.34
C GLN A 356 20.55 14.02 -25.71
N SER A 357 21.58 13.18 -25.55
CA SER A 357 22.93 13.44 -26.05
C SER A 357 23.52 12.15 -26.60
N GLU A 358 24.01 12.18 -27.84
CA GLU A 358 24.66 11.03 -28.51
C GLU A 358 23.84 9.71 -28.48
N GLY A 359 22.51 9.81 -28.41
CA GLY A 359 21.59 8.67 -28.35
C GLY A 359 21.20 8.21 -26.94
N ASP A 360 21.81 8.77 -25.88
CA ASP A 360 21.42 8.54 -24.50
C ASP A 360 20.40 9.59 -24.02
N TYR A 361 19.36 9.14 -23.33
CA TYR A 361 18.34 10.01 -22.72
C TYR A 361 18.84 10.56 -21.38
N LEU A 362 18.87 11.88 -21.20
CA LEU A 362 19.46 12.52 -20.02
C LEU A 362 18.43 12.87 -18.92
N GLY A 363 17.16 12.62 -19.18
CA GLY A 363 16.06 13.12 -18.36
C GLY A 363 15.89 14.64 -18.47
N GLY A 364 14.95 15.18 -17.70
CA GLY A 364 14.67 16.62 -17.66
C GLY A 364 14.32 17.13 -16.27
N GLU A 365 14.35 18.45 -16.12
CA GLU A 365 14.11 19.13 -14.85
C GLU A 365 12.63 19.38 -14.57
N ALA A 366 11.81 19.54 -15.60
CA ALA A 366 10.38 19.73 -15.45
C ALA A 366 9.61 18.87 -16.43
N TYR A 367 8.48 18.32 -15.94
CA TYR A 367 7.64 17.45 -16.73
C TYR A 367 6.17 17.59 -16.37
N TRP A 368 5.32 17.22 -17.31
CA TRP A 368 3.93 16.90 -17.05
C TRP A 368 3.49 15.75 -17.95
N ALA A 369 2.55 14.94 -17.46
CA ALA A 369 1.92 13.88 -18.24
C ALA A 369 0.45 13.77 -17.82
N GLY A 370 -0.46 13.71 -18.79
CA GLY A 370 -1.88 13.57 -18.55
C GLY A 370 -2.45 12.41 -19.37
N GLY A 371 -3.38 11.68 -18.76
CA GLY A 371 -4.06 10.55 -19.39
C GLY A 371 -5.57 10.65 -19.21
N VAL A 372 -6.32 10.37 -20.27
CA VAL A 372 -7.77 10.13 -20.20
C VAL A 372 -8.03 8.71 -20.66
N HIS A 373 -8.60 7.92 -19.75
CA HIS A 373 -8.89 6.50 -19.93
C HIS A 373 -10.39 6.22 -19.83
N LEU A 374 -10.93 5.48 -20.78
CA LEU A 374 -12.26 4.89 -20.71
C LEU A 374 -12.12 3.38 -20.58
N TYR A 375 -12.37 2.85 -19.38
CA TYR A 375 -12.45 1.42 -19.14
C TYR A 375 -13.86 0.92 -19.38
N THR A 376 -14.01 -0.13 -20.16
CA THR A 376 -15.28 -0.80 -20.43
C THR A 376 -15.17 -2.29 -20.14
N PRO A 377 -16.28 -2.97 -19.80
CA PRO A 377 -16.28 -4.43 -19.76
C PRO A 377 -15.98 -5.02 -21.14
N LEU A 378 -15.49 -6.26 -21.17
CA LEU A 378 -15.33 -7.00 -22.43
C LEU A 378 -16.66 -7.05 -23.22
N PRO A 379 -16.62 -6.89 -24.56
CA PRO A 379 -17.81 -6.91 -25.41
C PRO A 379 -18.54 -8.26 -25.34
N PHE A 380 -17.79 -9.35 -25.15
CA PHE A 380 -18.31 -10.69 -24.90
C PHE A 380 -18.01 -11.05 -23.44
N ARG A 381 -19.00 -10.93 -22.54
CA ARG A 381 -18.86 -11.29 -21.13
C ARG A 381 -19.13 -12.79 -20.94
N PRO A 382 -18.13 -13.64 -20.61
CA PRO A 382 -18.35 -15.06 -20.32
C PRO A 382 -18.94 -15.28 -18.90
N GLY A 383 -20.14 -14.73 -18.65
CA GLY A 383 -20.85 -14.82 -17.37
C GLY A 383 -20.42 -13.76 -16.33
N ARG A 384 -21.36 -13.32 -15.49
CA ARG A 384 -21.08 -12.44 -14.32
C ARG A 384 -20.42 -13.28 -13.23
N GLY A 385 -19.35 -12.77 -12.61
CA GLY A 385 -18.62 -13.46 -11.54
C GLY A 385 -17.60 -14.50 -12.04
N GLY A 386 -17.34 -14.57 -13.35
CA GLY A 386 -16.36 -15.47 -13.96
C GLY A 386 -15.01 -14.81 -14.23
N PHE A 387 -14.11 -15.56 -14.87
CA PHE A 387 -12.77 -15.10 -15.28
C PHE A 387 -12.79 -13.78 -16.09
N GLY A 388 -13.87 -13.54 -16.84
CA GLY A 388 -14.05 -12.31 -17.63
C GLY A 388 -14.07 -11.01 -16.82
N ASP A 389 -14.41 -11.05 -15.52
CA ASP A 389 -14.42 -9.86 -14.66
C ASP A 389 -13.00 -9.37 -14.30
N LEU A 390 -11.98 -10.21 -14.51
CA LEU A 390 -10.58 -9.83 -14.36
C LEU A 390 -10.09 -8.95 -15.54
N PHE A 391 -10.81 -8.97 -16.66
CA PHE A 391 -10.45 -8.27 -17.88
C PHE A 391 -11.35 -7.06 -18.13
N ARG A 392 -10.74 -6.00 -18.65
CA ARG A 392 -11.46 -4.84 -19.17
C ARG A 392 -10.83 -4.39 -20.47
N THR A 393 -11.65 -3.94 -21.40
CA THR A 393 -11.15 -3.11 -22.51
C THR A 393 -10.88 -1.71 -22.00
N HIS A 394 -9.88 -1.05 -22.54
CA HIS A 394 -9.64 0.37 -22.27
C HIS A 394 -9.27 1.13 -23.54
N PHE A 395 -9.70 2.38 -23.59
CA PHE A 395 -9.34 3.34 -24.62
C PHE A 395 -8.62 4.48 -23.92
N PHE A 396 -7.51 4.95 -24.48
CA PHE A 396 -6.70 5.96 -23.84
C PHE A 396 -6.27 7.07 -24.80
N LEU A 397 -6.12 8.26 -24.24
CA LEU A 397 -5.45 9.40 -24.84
C LEU A 397 -4.44 9.91 -23.81
N ASN A 398 -3.16 9.84 -24.18
CA ASN A 398 -2.05 10.25 -23.33
C ASN A 398 -1.33 11.43 -23.97
N ALA A 399 -0.93 12.40 -23.16
CA ALA A 399 -0.09 13.50 -23.57
C ALA A 399 0.94 13.82 -22.49
N GLY A 400 2.08 14.37 -22.86
CA GLY A 400 3.08 14.81 -21.91
C GLY A 400 4.27 15.49 -22.56
N ASN A 401 5.09 16.09 -21.71
CA ASN A 401 6.32 16.74 -22.12
C ASN A 401 7.36 16.67 -20.99
N LEU A 402 8.64 16.69 -21.36
CA LEU A 402 9.78 16.71 -20.46
C LEU A 402 10.84 17.65 -21.04
N CYS A 403 11.30 18.62 -20.25
CA CYS A 403 12.30 19.58 -20.69
C CYS A 403 13.19 20.08 -19.54
N ASN A 404 14.34 20.66 -19.89
CA ASN A 404 15.15 21.45 -18.97
C ASN A 404 14.62 22.88 -18.90
N LEU A 405 14.70 23.53 -17.74
CA LEU A 405 14.23 24.89 -17.56
C LEU A 405 15.41 25.85 -17.49
N ASN A 406 15.18 27.09 -17.91
CA ASN A 406 16.12 28.19 -17.69
C ASN A 406 15.60 29.04 -16.53
N TYR A 407 16.20 28.88 -15.35
CA TYR A 407 15.72 29.55 -14.13
C TYR A 407 15.95 31.07 -14.11
N GLY A 408 16.68 31.62 -15.09
CA GLY A 408 16.73 33.08 -15.33
C GLY A 408 15.46 33.65 -15.97
N GLU A 409 14.60 32.81 -16.53
CA GLU A 409 13.35 33.21 -17.16
C GLU A 409 12.16 33.14 -16.18
N GLY A 410 11.16 33.98 -16.38
CA GLY A 410 9.98 34.03 -15.51
C GLY A 410 9.04 32.83 -15.68
N PRO A 411 8.09 32.61 -14.75
CA PRO A 411 7.20 31.43 -14.74
C PRO A 411 6.39 31.24 -16.03
N LYS A 412 6.03 32.33 -16.72
CA LYS A 412 5.32 32.29 -18.00
C LYS A 412 6.14 31.62 -19.10
N ALA A 413 7.45 31.82 -19.11
CA ALA A 413 8.33 31.20 -20.09
C ALA A 413 8.47 29.70 -19.82
N HIS A 414 8.58 29.29 -18.55
CA HIS A 414 8.59 27.87 -18.17
C HIS A 414 7.31 27.15 -18.59
N LEU A 415 6.14 27.75 -18.32
CA LEU A 415 4.85 27.20 -18.76
C LEU A 415 4.76 27.10 -20.29
N ARG A 416 5.26 28.12 -21.01
CA ARG A 416 5.31 28.10 -22.47
C ARG A 416 6.19 26.96 -22.98
N ARG A 417 7.38 26.77 -22.39
CA ARG A 417 8.31 25.68 -22.75
C ARG A 417 7.72 24.30 -22.48
N LEU A 418 6.98 24.14 -21.37
CA LEU A 418 6.26 22.90 -21.07
C LEU A 418 5.08 22.64 -22.02
N ALA A 419 4.47 23.68 -22.56
CA ALA A 419 3.41 23.61 -23.56
C ALA A 419 3.94 23.51 -25.01
N GLU A 420 5.23 23.76 -25.24
CA GLU A 420 5.91 23.55 -26.50
C GLU A 420 6.33 22.07 -26.63
N CYS A 421 6.32 21.52 -27.85
CA CYS A 421 6.75 20.14 -28.11
C CYS A 421 5.98 19.04 -27.35
N ILE A 422 4.66 19.23 -27.14
CA ILE A 422 3.79 18.23 -26.54
C ILE A 422 3.82 16.94 -27.35
N ARG A 423 4.08 15.83 -26.66
CA ARG A 423 3.98 14.49 -27.23
C ARG A 423 2.69 13.85 -26.82
N TRP A 424 2.01 13.20 -27.75
CA TRP A 424 0.74 12.56 -27.45
C TRP A 424 0.50 11.34 -28.31
N SER A 425 -0.27 10.42 -27.74
CA SER A 425 -0.64 9.15 -28.34
C SER A 425 -2.06 8.77 -27.91
N TYR A 426 -2.71 7.96 -28.73
CA TYR A 426 -3.98 7.36 -28.36
C TYR A 426 -3.96 5.88 -28.73
N GLY A 427 -4.89 5.13 -28.18
CA GLY A 427 -4.95 3.71 -28.45
C GLY A 427 -6.07 3.00 -27.72
N ALA A 428 -6.08 1.69 -27.92
CA ALA A 428 -7.02 0.78 -27.27
C ALA A 428 -6.29 -0.48 -26.82
N GLY A 429 -6.81 -1.16 -25.81
CA GLY A 429 -6.17 -2.35 -25.28
C GLY A 429 -7.04 -3.16 -24.36
N ILE A 430 -6.44 -4.19 -23.77
CA ILE A 430 -7.03 -5.05 -22.76
C ILE A 430 -6.20 -4.94 -21.48
N VAL A 431 -6.88 -4.73 -20.37
CA VAL A 431 -6.32 -4.67 -19.02
C VAL A 431 -6.73 -5.92 -18.27
N LEU A 432 -5.76 -6.58 -17.64
CA LEU A 432 -5.96 -7.70 -16.73
C LEU A 432 -5.57 -7.28 -15.31
N ARG A 433 -6.52 -7.42 -14.38
CA ARG A 433 -6.30 -7.20 -12.95
C ARG A 433 -5.91 -8.51 -12.27
N LEU A 434 -4.69 -8.57 -11.72
CA LEU A 434 -4.22 -9.68 -10.89
C LEU A 434 -4.40 -9.32 -9.40
N GLY A 435 -5.63 -9.51 -8.91
CA GLY A 435 -6.00 -9.21 -7.53
C GLY A 435 -5.72 -7.76 -7.14
N ASN A 436 -5.02 -7.58 -6.02
CA ASN A 436 -4.49 -6.29 -5.56
C ASN A 436 -2.95 -6.23 -5.68
N ILE A 437 -2.36 -7.06 -6.54
CA ILE A 437 -0.90 -7.19 -6.68
C ILE A 437 -0.40 -6.45 -7.92
N ALA A 438 -1.01 -6.67 -9.09
CA ALA A 438 -0.54 -6.07 -10.34
C ALA A 438 -1.67 -5.83 -11.36
N ARG A 439 -1.39 -4.93 -12.29
CA ARG A 439 -2.16 -4.66 -13.51
C ARG A 439 -1.28 -4.94 -14.72
N LEU A 440 -1.81 -5.75 -15.62
CA LEU A 440 -1.20 -6.04 -16.91
C LEU A 440 -2.02 -5.37 -18.01
N GLU A 441 -1.37 -4.82 -19.01
CA GLU A 441 -1.98 -4.16 -20.15
C GLU A 441 -1.37 -4.69 -21.45
N LEU A 442 -2.23 -5.02 -22.40
CA LEU A 442 -1.86 -5.21 -23.79
C LEU A 442 -2.50 -4.10 -24.60
N ASN A 443 -1.67 -3.20 -25.12
CA ASN A 443 -2.10 -1.96 -25.75
C ASN A 443 -1.74 -1.96 -27.23
N TYR A 444 -2.62 -1.43 -28.07
CA TYR A 444 -2.30 -1.00 -29.42
C TYR A 444 -2.22 0.53 -29.41
N CYS A 445 -1.01 1.06 -29.58
CA CYS A 445 -0.68 2.46 -29.40
C CYS A 445 -0.42 3.11 -30.76
N ILE A 446 -0.97 4.30 -30.99
CA ILE A 446 -0.72 5.14 -32.17
C ILE A 446 -0.12 6.47 -31.67
N PRO A 447 1.22 6.64 -31.73
CA PRO A 447 1.87 7.90 -31.39
C PRO A 447 1.65 8.94 -32.50
N MET A 448 1.27 10.16 -32.13
CA MET A 448 0.94 11.23 -33.08
C MET A 448 1.84 12.45 -32.94
N GLY A 449 1.91 13.03 -31.73
CA GLY A 449 2.83 14.12 -31.42
C GLY A 449 4.20 13.55 -31.07
N VAL A 450 5.16 13.62 -31.99
CA VAL A 450 6.50 13.02 -31.83
C VAL A 450 7.56 14.07 -32.15
N GLN A 451 8.67 14.06 -31.42
CA GLN A 451 9.85 14.87 -31.69
C GLN A 451 10.98 14.02 -32.27
N SER A 452 11.91 14.66 -32.98
CA SER A 452 12.99 13.96 -33.73
C SER A 452 13.91 13.08 -32.89
N GLY A 453 14.04 13.36 -31.59
CA GLY A 453 14.84 12.54 -30.66
C GLY A 453 14.08 11.43 -29.93
N ASP A 454 12.76 11.35 -30.09
CA ASP A 454 11.97 10.39 -29.35
C ASP A 454 12.02 9.01 -30.01
N ARG A 455 12.11 7.96 -29.19
CA ARG A 455 11.95 6.58 -29.67
C ARG A 455 10.51 6.09 -29.53
N ILE A 456 9.81 6.02 -30.65
CA ILE A 456 8.42 5.55 -30.68
C ILE A 456 8.31 4.01 -30.58
N CYS A 457 7.17 3.56 -30.06
CA CYS A 457 6.73 2.17 -30.02
C CYS A 457 5.32 2.12 -30.60
N ASP A 458 5.23 2.11 -31.93
CA ASP A 458 3.96 2.03 -32.67
C ASP A 458 3.45 0.58 -32.74
N GLY A 459 2.14 0.41 -32.60
CA GLY A 459 1.48 -0.90 -32.56
C GLY A 459 1.42 -1.51 -31.16
N VAL A 460 1.78 -2.79 -31.03
CA VAL A 460 1.53 -3.56 -29.81
C VAL A 460 2.57 -3.26 -28.73
N GLN A 461 2.09 -2.80 -27.57
CA GLN A 461 2.90 -2.51 -26.40
C GLN A 461 2.35 -3.25 -25.18
N PHE A 462 3.22 -4.00 -24.50
CA PHE A 462 2.89 -4.66 -23.24
C PHE A 462 3.33 -3.80 -22.05
N GLY A 463 2.46 -3.69 -21.06
CA GLY A 463 2.71 -2.98 -19.80
C GLY A 463 2.37 -3.85 -18.61
N ALA A 464 3.23 -3.82 -17.59
CA ALA A 464 2.96 -4.47 -16.32
C ALA A 464 3.37 -3.51 -15.20
N GLY A 465 2.52 -3.33 -14.19
CA GLY A 465 2.75 -2.35 -13.13
C GLY A 465 1.63 -2.27 -12.12
N ILE A 466 1.82 -1.38 -11.15
CA ILE A 466 0.79 -0.98 -10.18
C ILE A 466 0.35 0.46 -10.47
N ARG A 467 1.30 1.30 -10.84
CA ARG A 467 1.11 2.69 -11.22
C ARG A 467 1.07 2.79 -12.75
N PHE A 468 0.01 3.39 -13.25
CA PHE A 468 -0.18 3.71 -14.66
C PHE A 468 -0.70 5.13 -14.76
N LEU A 469 -0.25 5.86 -15.78
CA LEU A 469 -0.93 7.06 -16.25
C LEU A 469 -2.31 6.65 -16.76
#